data_AF-A0AAV8Z288-F1
#
_entry.id   AF-A0AAV8Z288-F1
#
_cell.length_a   1.000
_cell.length_b   1.000
_cell.length_c   1.000
_cell.angle_alpha   90.00
_cell.angle_beta   90.00
_cell.angle_gamma   90.00
#
_symmetry.space_group_name_H-M   'P 1'
#
loop_
_entity.id
_entity.type
_entity.pdbx_description
1 polymer ?
#
loop_
_entity_poly.entity_id
_entity_poly.type
_entity_poly.pdbx_seq_one_letter_code
_entity_poly.pdbx_strand_id
1 'polypeptide(L)'
;MGAVDIAGSGAVHLIGGSAAMASAMMLGPRLGRYDNGTDPLPLGNPVNAVMGLFVLWWGWLAFNSGSTYGLSGAKWHYAARAAVMTMMSTFGGGTVSIIYTMLKLKGKINAMDIINGILGSLVSITGGCFLYQGWQALLIGSIGALLVCVSMPLFDKIGIDDPVGASAVHGIGGIWGVLSVGIFAQNPFPLDTTSGRSGLLMGGGWYLLGVQCVTVVCLLTWGLLSTMVLLWLINKFIIIRMDVHVELLGADLTEHLVKHGHVGVSRALSAFRPVLDTTSVEQLKDVGLNPGHDKHLDMVKTLAKKRRYKLSKILRDITRNNNLGINLAKNLVRKAKKKENQTKEASEKLKTNIMSPLNETKNVPHIAWME
;
A
#
# COMPACT_ATOMS: atom_id res chain seq x y z
N MET A 1 13.79 -3.34 -29.89
CA MET A 1 12.58 -2.47 -29.89
C MET A 1 12.95 -0.99 -30.06
N GLY A 2 13.78 -0.41 -29.19
CA GLY A 2 14.08 1.03 -29.23
C GLY A 2 13.13 1.87 -28.36
N ALA A 3 12.80 1.33 -27.18
CA ALA A 3 12.06 2.05 -26.14
C ALA A 3 12.99 3.07 -25.48
N VAL A 4 12.42 4.16 -25.00
CA VAL A 4 13.15 5.30 -24.43
C VAL A 4 12.53 5.65 -23.08
N ASP A 5 13.34 5.54 -22.03
CA ASP A 5 13.00 5.97 -20.68
C ASP A 5 14.29 6.51 -20.04
N ILE A 6 14.43 7.84 -20.03
CA ILE A 6 15.69 8.52 -19.69
C ILE A 6 16.04 8.37 -18.21
N ALA A 7 15.07 8.58 -17.32
CA ALA A 7 15.29 8.59 -15.87
C ALA A 7 14.35 7.64 -15.09
N GLY A 8 13.41 6.93 -15.73
CA GLY A 8 12.63 5.87 -15.07
C GLY A 8 11.12 6.11 -14.90
N SER A 9 10.42 6.82 -15.80
CA SER A 9 8.94 6.82 -15.78
C SER A 9 8.37 5.41 -15.93
N GLY A 10 9.04 4.54 -16.69
CA GLY A 10 8.78 3.12 -16.76
C GLY A 10 9.50 2.37 -15.64
N ALA A 11 10.82 2.38 -15.69
CA ALA A 11 11.68 1.48 -14.91
C ALA A 11 11.59 1.68 -13.38
N VAL A 12 11.33 2.89 -12.91
CA VAL A 12 11.17 3.19 -11.48
C VAL A 12 9.70 3.37 -11.14
N HIS A 13 8.99 4.24 -11.88
CA HIS A 13 7.66 4.66 -11.47
C HIS A 13 6.54 3.71 -11.91
N LEU A 14 6.49 3.27 -13.18
CA LEU A 14 5.50 2.28 -13.59
C LEU A 14 5.69 0.94 -12.88
N ILE A 15 6.92 0.47 -12.71
CA ILE A 15 7.19 -0.74 -11.90
C ILE A 15 6.80 -0.51 -10.42
N GLY A 16 7.21 0.59 -9.79
CA GLY A 16 6.87 0.87 -8.39
C GLY A 16 5.38 1.07 -8.14
N GLY A 17 4.67 1.73 -9.05
CA GLY A 17 3.22 1.96 -8.97
C GLY A 17 2.39 0.73 -9.29
N SER A 18 2.86 -0.16 -10.18
CA SER A 18 2.21 -1.46 -10.39
C SER A 18 2.48 -2.44 -9.24
N ALA A 19 3.65 -2.38 -8.61
CA ALA A 19 3.92 -3.08 -7.35
C ALA A 19 3.04 -2.56 -6.21
N ALA A 20 2.84 -1.24 -6.09
CA ALA A 20 1.91 -0.65 -5.12
C ALA A 20 0.46 -1.11 -5.36
N MET A 21 0.00 -1.12 -6.61
CA MET A 21 -1.32 -1.62 -7.00
C MET A 21 -1.52 -3.08 -6.62
N ALA A 22 -0.57 -3.96 -6.98
CA ALA A 22 -0.58 -5.37 -6.59
C ALA A 22 -0.60 -5.55 -5.05
N SER A 23 0.19 -4.77 -4.33
CA SER A 23 0.25 -4.80 -2.86
C SER A 23 -1.08 -4.42 -2.23
N ALA A 24 -1.71 -3.31 -2.67
CA ALA A 24 -3.01 -2.86 -2.17
C ALA A 24 -4.13 -3.87 -2.50
N MET A 25 -4.12 -4.44 -3.71
CA MET A 25 -5.09 -5.48 -4.11
C MET A 25 -4.94 -6.78 -3.30
N MET A 26 -3.73 -7.16 -2.90
CA MET A 26 -3.48 -8.40 -2.14
C MET A 26 -3.65 -8.24 -0.63
N LEU A 27 -3.26 -7.10 -0.06
CA LEU A 27 -3.45 -6.81 1.37
C LEU A 27 -4.92 -6.49 1.67
N GLY A 28 -5.64 -5.90 0.71
CA GLY A 28 -7.02 -5.43 0.88
C GLY A 28 -7.14 -4.19 1.76
N PRO A 29 -8.35 -3.59 1.87
CA PRO A 29 -8.55 -2.33 2.59
C PRO A 29 -8.12 -2.36 4.07
N ARG A 30 -7.67 -1.21 4.59
CA ARG A 30 -7.52 -0.98 6.03
C ARG A 30 -8.86 -1.12 6.75
N LEU A 31 -8.84 -1.54 8.00
CA LEU A 31 -10.03 -1.87 8.78
C LEU A 31 -11.01 -0.68 8.85
N GLY A 32 -12.21 -0.88 8.33
CA GLY A 32 -13.24 0.16 8.26
C GLY A 32 -12.96 1.31 7.29
N ARG A 33 -11.96 1.19 6.38
CA ARG A 33 -11.59 2.24 5.40
C ARG A 33 -12.77 2.82 4.62
N TYR A 34 -13.71 1.97 4.23
CA TYR A 34 -14.85 2.30 3.37
C TYR A 34 -16.22 2.23 4.08
N ASP A 35 -16.23 1.98 5.40
CA ASP A 35 -17.43 1.79 6.23
C ASP A 35 -18.38 3.00 6.26
N ASN A 36 -17.86 4.17 5.93
CA ASN A 36 -18.55 5.46 5.94
C ASN A 36 -18.35 6.22 4.61
N GLY A 37 -18.09 5.50 3.51
CA GLY A 37 -17.82 6.06 2.18
C GLY A 37 -16.34 6.09 1.79
N THR A 38 -16.04 6.66 0.62
CA THR A 38 -14.71 6.64 -0.02
C THR A 38 -13.80 7.80 0.37
N ASP A 39 -14.29 8.78 1.14
CA ASP A 39 -13.55 10.02 1.42
C ASP A 39 -12.16 9.75 2.00
N PRO A 40 -11.12 10.55 1.65
CA PRO A 40 -9.77 10.34 2.15
C PRO A 40 -9.68 10.42 3.68
N LEU A 41 -8.90 9.52 4.27
CA LEU A 41 -8.57 9.58 5.70
C LEU A 41 -7.76 10.85 6.01
N PRO A 42 -7.88 11.40 7.23
CA PRO A 42 -7.16 12.62 7.61
C PRO A 42 -5.64 12.40 7.60
N LEU A 43 -4.90 13.44 7.19
CA LEU A 43 -3.44 13.47 7.22
C LEU A 43 -2.91 13.33 8.64
N GLY A 44 -2.00 12.37 8.87
CA GLY A 44 -1.30 12.22 10.15
C GLY A 44 -0.46 13.44 10.53
N ASN A 45 0.26 14.03 9.56
CA ASN A 45 0.96 15.31 9.73
C ASN A 45 1.11 16.03 8.36
N PRO A 46 0.37 17.13 8.11
CA PRO A 46 0.49 17.91 6.87
C PRO A 46 1.86 18.57 6.66
N VAL A 47 2.56 18.99 7.72
CA VAL A 47 3.87 19.63 7.61
C VAL A 47 4.91 18.62 7.14
N ASN A 48 4.88 17.39 7.66
CA ASN A 48 5.76 16.31 7.21
C ASN A 48 5.46 15.92 5.75
N ALA A 49 4.20 15.95 5.31
CA ALA A 49 3.84 15.66 3.92
C ALA A 49 4.37 16.74 2.94
N VAL A 50 4.28 18.03 3.31
CA VAL A 50 4.85 19.14 2.52
C VAL A 50 6.38 19.12 2.55
N MET A 51 7.01 18.79 3.68
CA MET A 51 8.47 18.60 3.77
C MET A 51 8.93 17.43 2.88
N GLY A 52 8.20 16.32 2.89
CA GLY A 52 8.44 15.17 2.00
C GLY A 52 8.36 15.56 0.53
N LEU A 53 7.33 16.33 0.13
CA LEU A 53 7.25 16.91 -1.23
C LEU A 53 8.48 17.75 -1.56
N PHE A 54 8.89 18.66 -0.67
CA PHE A 54 10.03 19.56 -0.92
C PHE A 54 11.35 18.78 -1.11
N VAL A 55 11.63 17.81 -0.23
CA VAL A 55 12.83 16.96 -0.33
C VAL A 55 12.81 16.11 -1.60
N LEU A 56 11.66 15.51 -1.94
CA LEU A 56 11.51 14.74 -3.18
C LEU A 56 11.68 15.62 -4.42
N TRP A 57 11.06 16.81 -4.46
CA TRP A 57 11.13 17.74 -5.60
C TRP A 57 12.54 18.27 -5.82
N TRP A 58 13.26 18.63 -4.75
CA TRP A 58 14.68 19.02 -4.85
C TRP A 58 15.56 17.84 -5.30
N GLY A 59 15.37 16.65 -4.71
CA GLY A 59 16.06 15.42 -5.14
C GLY A 59 15.79 15.06 -6.61
N TRP A 60 14.59 15.35 -7.12
CA TRP A 60 14.21 15.08 -8.51
C TRP A 60 15.01 15.88 -9.54
N LEU A 61 15.52 17.05 -9.17
CA LEU A 61 16.45 17.81 -10.02
C LEU A 61 17.74 17.01 -10.23
N ALA A 62 18.31 16.45 -9.16
CA ALA A 62 19.50 15.60 -9.25
C ALA A 62 19.20 14.29 -9.99
N PHE A 63 18.02 13.69 -9.76
CA PHE A 63 17.56 12.47 -10.43
C PHE A 63 17.46 12.63 -11.95
N ASN A 64 16.67 13.60 -12.42
CA ASN A 64 16.46 13.83 -13.85
C ASN A 64 17.72 14.37 -14.56
N SER A 65 18.51 15.22 -13.90
CA SER A 65 19.74 15.79 -14.51
C SER A 65 20.90 14.80 -14.51
N GLY A 66 21.03 14.00 -13.45
CA GLY A 66 22.05 12.95 -13.31
C GLY A 66 21.90 11.82 -14.34
N SER A 67 20.68 11.59 -14.81
CA SER A 67 20.35 10.62 -15.88
C SER A 67 20.90 11.00 -17.28
N THR A 68 21.72 12.04 -17.38
CA THR A 68 22.61 12.29 -18.53
C THR A 68 23.96 11.54 -18.45
N TYR A 69 24.26 10.96 -17.29
CA TYR A 69 25.49 10.19 -17.02
C TYR A 69 26.77 10.99 -17.30
N GLY A 70 26.85 12.23 -16.79
CA GLY A 70 28.05 13.07 -16.80
C GLY A 70 27.81 14.48 -17.34
N LEU A 71 28.82 15.35 -17.23
CA LEU A 71 28.75 16.76 -17.68
C LEU A 71 29.68 17.06 -18.87
N SER A 72 30.60 16.16 -19.21
CA SER A 72 31.58 16.34 -20.30
C SER A 72 30.93 16.42 -21.70
N GLY A 73 31.56 17.17 -22.60
CA GLY A 73 31.08 17.35 -23.97
C GLY A 73 29.71 18.03 -24.01
N ALA A 74 28.78 17.49 -24.81
CA ALA A 74 27.42 18.05 -24.91
C ALA A 74 26.54 17.81 -23.67
N LYS A 75 26.91 16.90 -22.76
CA LYS A 75 25.99 16.38 -21.73
C LYS A 75 25.49 17.43 -20.74
N TRP A 76 26.30 18.42 -20.37
CA TRP A 76 25.88 19.46 -19.43
C TRP A 76 24.67 20.28 -19.92
N HIS A 77 24.55 20.53 -21.22
CA HIS A 77 23.39 21.21 -21.81
C HIS A 77 22.11 20.40 -21.56
N TYR A 78 22.19 19.08 -21.70
CA TYR A 78 21.07 18.17 -21.48
C TYR A 78 20.76 18.01 -19.99
N ALA A 79 21.76 18.07 -19.10
CA ALA A 79 21.55 18.05 -17.66
C ALA A 79 20.83 19.33 -17.19
N ALA A 80 21.27 20.50 -17.67
CA ALA A 80 20.59 21.77 -17.44
C ALA A 80 19.16 21.78 -18.02
N ARG A 81 18.97 21.24 -19.24
CA ARG A 81 17.64 21.09 -19.86
C ARG A 81 16.73 20.20 -19.01
N ALA A 82 17.21 19.07 -18.50
CA ALA A 82 16.45 18.18 -17.62
C ALA A 82 15.97 18.90 -16.35
N ALA A 83 16.84 19.67 -15.67
CA ALA A 83 16.46 20.47 -14.50
C ALA A 83 15.35 21.48 -14.84
N VAL A 84 15.50 22.25 -15.92
CA VAL A 84 14.52 23.27 -16.33
C VAL A 84 13.19 22.63 -16.76
N MET A 85 13.20 21.54 -17.54
CA MET A 85 11.97 20.84 -17.93
C MET A 85 11.27 20.21 -16.73
N THR A 86 12.03 19.70 -15.75
CA THR A 86 11.47 19.19 -14.49
C THR A 86 10.69 20.27 -13.76
N MET A 87 11.27 21.48 -13.64
CA MET A 87 10.59 22.63 -13.04
C MET A 87 9.37 23.10 -13.85
N MET A 88 9.47 23.18 -15.18
CA MET A 88 8.33 23.54 -16.05
C MET A 88 7.17 22.55 -15.91
N SER A 89 7.45 21.25 -15.79
CA SER A 89 6.45 20.22 -15.52
C SER A 89 5.75 20.45 -14.18
N THR A 90 6.51 20.66 -13.10
CA THR A 90 5.92 20.91 -11.78
C THR A 90 5.16 22.23 -11.68
N PHE A 91 5.50 23.22 -12.50
CA PHE A 91 4.74 24.46 -12.60
C PHE A 91 3.36 24.22 -13.21
N GLY A 92 3.28 23.61 -14.39
CA GLY A 92 1.99 23.22 -15.01
C GLY A 92 1.18 22.29 -14.10
N GLY A 93 1.86 21.30 -13.51
CA GLY A 93 1.31 20.38 -12.53
C GLY A 93 0.68 21.05 -11.33
N GLY A 94 1.44 21.88 -10.61
CA GLY A 94 0.95 22.62 -9.43
C GLY A 94 -0.20 23.55 -9.77
N THR A 95 -0.13 24.27 -10.89
CA THR A 95 -1.22 25.13 -11.39
C THR A 95 -2.50 24.32 -11.63
N VAL A 96 -2.43 23.21 -12.38
CA VAL A 96 -3.60 22.35 -12.63
C VAL A 96 -4.12 21.71 -11.34
N SER A 97 -3.23 21.35 -10.41
CA SER A 97 -3.61 20.77 -9.12
C SER A 97 -4.41 21.75 -8.26
N ILE A 98 -3.98 23.03 -8.21
CA ILE A 98 -4.70 24.12 -7.53
C ILE A 98 -6.08 24.32 -8.16
N ILE A 99 -6.15 24.42 -9.49
CA ILE A 99 -7.42 24.59 -10.22
C ILE A 99 -8.35 23.39 -9.96
N TYR A 100 -7.82 22.17 -10.02
CA TYR A 100 -8.56 20.93 -9.76
C TYR A 100 -9.16 20.90 -8.34
N THR A 101 -8.37 21.16 -7.29
CA THR A 101 -8.91 21.19 -5.93
C THR A 101 -9.93 22.32 -5.74
N MET A 102 -9.71 23.50 -6.33
CA MET A 102 -10.67 24.60 -6.22
C MET A 102 -12.01 24.29 -6.89
N LEU A 103 -12.00 23.64 -8.05
CA LEU A 103 -13.23 23.18 -8.71
C LEU A 103 -13.91 22.06 -7.89
N LYS A 104 -13.15 21.04 -7.47
CA LYS A 104 -13.59 19.89 -6.66
C LYS A 104 -14.22 20.29 -5.33
N LEU A 105 -13.66 21.30 -4.65
CA LEU A 105 -14.01 21.71 -3.29
C LEU A 105 -14.64 23.11 -3.20
N LYS A 106 -15.25 23.60 -4.29
CA LYS A 106 -16.02 24.86 -4.34
C LYS A 106 -15.24 26.07 -3.81
N GLY A 107 -14.07 26.31 -4.40
CA GLY A 107 -13.16 27.41 -4.08
C GLY A 107 -12.10 27.10 -3.01
N LYS A 108 -12.14 25.91 -2.39
CA LYS A 108 -11.18 25.51 -1.34
C LYS A 108 -9.99 24.72 -1.88
N ILE A 109 -8.86 24.81 -1.20
CA ILE A 109 -7.61 24.12 -1.55
C ILE A 109 -7.34 22.96 -0.59
N ASN A 110 -6.99 21.80 -1.13
CA ASN A 110 -6.51 20.62 -0.40
C ASN A 110 -5.02 20.40 -0.69
N ALA A 111 -4.22 20.23 0.37
CA ALA A 111 -2.78 20.03 0.27
C ALA A 111 -2.39 18.71 -0.44
N MET A 112 -3.16 17.63 -0.28
CA MET A 112 -2.84 16.34 -0.90
C MET A 112 -3.11 16.33 -2.41
N ASP A 113 -4.17 17.02 -2.86
CA ASP A 113 -4.41 17.20 -4.30
C ASP A 113 -3.24 17.97 -4.96
N ILE A 114 -2.62 18.93 -4.24
CA ILE A 114 -1.43 19.65 -4.71
C ILE A 114 -0.17 18.77 -4.64
N ILE A 115 0.10 18.11 -3.52
CA ILE A 115 1.28 17.25 -3.33
C ILE A 115 1.31 16.14 -4.39
N ASN A 116 0.22 15.40 -4.53
CA ASN A 116 0.16 14.25 -5.43
C ASN A 116 0.15 14.67 -6.91
N GLY A 117 -0.42 15.84 -7.25
CA GLY A 117 -0.36 16.38 -8.59
C GLY A 117 1.05 16.86 -8.99
N ILE A 118 1.78 17.52 -8.08
CA ILE A 118 3.19 17.90 -8.31
C ILE A 118 4.07 16.64 -8.45
N LEU A 119 3.91 15.65 -7.55
CA LEU A 119 4.62 14.36 -7.66
C LEU A 119 4.27 13.61 -8.97
N GLY A 120 2.99 13.61 -9.37
CA GLY A 120 2.55 13.05 -10.64
C GLY A 120 3.20 13.72 -11.86
N SER A 121 3.44 15.03 -11.78
CA SER A 121 4.12 15.81 -12.83
C SER A 121 5.63 15.53 -12.89
N LEU A 122 6.26 15.32 -11.72
CA LEU A 122 7.65 14.85 -11.62
C LEU A 122 7.79 13.45 -12.23
N VAL A 123 6.90 12.52 -11.89
CA VAL A 123 6.87 11.18 -12.52
C VAL A 123 6.65 11.26 -14.04
N SER A 124 5.77 12.15 -14.50
CA SER A 124 5.39 12.25 -15.92
C SER A 124 6.51 12.82 -16.81
N ILE A 125 7.33 13.73 -16.29
CA ILE A 125 8.42 14.33 -17.08
C ILE A 125 9.69 13.46 -17.12
N THR A 126 9.87 12.58 -16.12
CA THR A 126 11.08 11.79 -15.86
C THR A 126 11.59 11.04 -17.10
N GLY A 127 10.74 10.25 -17.77
CA GLY A 127 11.14 9.36 -18.87
C GLY A 127 11.62 10.05 -20.15
N GLY A 128 11.42 11.37 -20.26
CA GLY A 128 11.94 12.17 -21.37
C GLY A 128 12.51 13.51 -20.93
N CYS A 129 13.05 13.60 -19.70
CA CYS A 129 13.32 14.88 -19.02
C CYS A 129 14.07 15.93 -19.86
N PHE A 130 15.04 15.54 -20.70
CA PHE A 130 15.76 16.46 -21.60
C PHE A 130 15.34 16.38 -23.08
N LEU A 131 14.33 15.58 -23.42
CA LEU A 131 13.81 15.40 -24.78
C LEU A 131 12.74 16.42 -25.18
N TYR A 132 12.21 17.18 -24.21
CA TYR A 132 11.07 18.08 -24.39
C TYR A 132 11.46 19.57 -24.45
N GLN A 133 10.58 20.40 -25.00
CA GLN A 133 10.61 21.87 -24.94
C GLN A 133 9.79 22.39 -23.75
N GLY A 134 10.03 23.63 -23.30
CA GLY A 134 9.41 24.18 -22.07
C GLY A 134 7.88 24.13 -22.05
N TRP A 135 7.22 24.39 -23.19
CA TRP A 135 5.76 24.30 -23.30
C TRP A 135 5.26 22.86 -23.26
N GLN A 136 6.02 21.91 -23.82
CA GLN A 136 5.70 20.48 -23.78
C GLN A 136 5.84 19.95 -22.36
N ALA A 137 6.91 20.32 -21.67
CA ALA A 137 7.13 19.93 -20.28
C ALA A 137 5.99 20.42 -19.37
N LEU A 138 5.57 21.68 -19.52
CA LEU A 138 4.41 22.24 -18.81
C LEU A 138 3.13 21.45 -19.12
N LEU A 139 2.87 21.13 -20.40
CA LEU A 139 1.68 20.37 -20.81
C LEU A 139 1.69 18.92 -20.28
N ILE A 140 2.83 18.24 -20.34
CA ILE A 140 3.03 16.87 -19.83
C ILE A 140 2.79 16.85 -18.31
N GLY A 141 3.32 17.83 -17.57
CA GLY A 141 3.09 17.98 -16.13
C GLY A 141 1.62 18.25 -15.80
N SER A 142 1.01 19.22 -16.48
CA SER A 142 -0.42 19.55 -16.36
C SER A 142 -1.33 18.33 -16.54
N ILE A 143 -1.10 17.53 -17.59
CA ILE A 143 -1.87 16.30 -17.85
C ILE A 143 -1.57 15.24 -16.79
N GLY A 144 -0.29 15.07 -16.41
CA GLY A 144 0.12 14.13 -15.36
C GLY A 144 -0.54 14.39 -14.02
N ALA A 145 -0.54 15.64 -13.55
CA ALA A 145 -1.26 16.06 -12.35
C ALA A 145 -2.75 15.73 -12.43
N LEU A 146 -3.42 16.08 -13.53
CA LEU A 146 -4.84 15.83 -13.71
C LEU A 146 -5.17 14.33 -13.66
N LEU A 147 -4.40 13.49 -14.38
CA LEU A 147 -4.59 12.05 -14.39
C LEU A 147 -4.37 11.42 -13.01
N VAL A 148 -3.37 11.86 -12.25
CA VAL A 148 -3.11 11.39 -10.89
C VAL A 148 -4.21 11.81 -9.93
N CYS A 149 -4.57 13.09 -9.89
CA CYS A 149 -5.59 13.61 -8.97
C CYS A 149 -7.00 13.08 -9.26
N VAL A 150 -7.29 12.70 -10.52
CA VAL A 150 -8.55 12.02 -10.90
C VAL A 150 -8.51 10.51 -10.62
N SER A 151 -7.37 9.83 -10.77
CA SER A 151 -7.29 8.37 -10.59
C SER A 151 -7.34 7.92 -9.12
N MET A 152 -6.79 8.68 -8.18
CA MET A 152 -6.87 8.35 -6.74
C MET A 152 -8.31 8.07 -6.25
N PRO A 153 -9.29 9.00 -6.41
CA PRO A 153 -10.67 8.75 -6.01
C PRO A 153 -11.43 7.77 -6.92
N LEU A 154 -10.82 7.26 -8.01
CA LEU A 154 -11.36 6.12 -8.77
C LEU A 154 -10.90 4.79 -8.18
N PHE A 155 -9.65 4.69 -7.72
CA PHE A 155 -9.15 3.50 -7.00
C PHE A 155 -9.91 3.26 -5.68
N ASP A 156 -10.17 4.33 -4.92
CA ASP A 156 -11.03 4.24 -3.73
C ASP A 156 -12.46 3.73 -4.06
N LYS A 157 -13.03 4.13 -5.19
CA LYS A 157 -14.38 3.70 -5.62
C LYS A 157 -14.47 2.24 -6.05
N ILE A 158 -13.36 1.64 -6.47
CA ILE A 158 -13.27 0.19 -6.75
C ILE A 158 -12.72 -0.60 -5.56
N GLY A 159 -12.59 0.03 -4.39
CA GLY A 159 -12.19 -0.62 -3.14
C GLY A 159 -10.69 -0.91 -3.02
N ILE A 160 -9.84 -0.27 -3.82
CA ILE A 160 -8.39 -0.42 -3.72
C ILE A 160 -7.83 0.70 -2.82
N ASP A 161 -7.55 0.32 -1.58
CA ASP A 161 -7.05 1.23 -0.55
C ASP A 161 -5.54 1.41 -0.65
N ASP A 162 -5.11 2.28 -1.56
CA ASP A 162 -3.73 2.76 -1.63
C ASP A 162 -3.52 3.86 -0.56
N PRO A 163 -2.74 3.61 0.52
CA PRO A 163 -2.68 4.54 1.66
C PRO A 163 -2.05 5.90 1.35
N VAL A 164 -1.27 6.00 0.27
CA VAL A 164 -0.47 7.18 -0.09
C VAL A 164 -0.70 7.65 -1.53
N GLY A 165 -1.40 6.87 -2.35
CA GLY A 165 -1.63 7.15 -3.77
C GLY A 165 -0.47 6.73 -4.69
N ALA A 166 0.42 5.83 -4.27
CA ALA A 166 1.60 5.43 -5.04
C ALA A 166 1.24 4.83 -6.41
N SER A 167 0.16 4.06 -6.48
CA SER A 167 -0.38 3.46 -7.70
C SER A 167 -0.91 4.51 -8.68
N ALA A 168 -1.39 5.65 -8.18
CA ALA A 168 -1.78 6.79 -9.00
C ALA A 168 -0.54 7.60 -9.42
N VAL A 169 0.18 8.15 -8.44
CA VAL A 169 1.35 9.03 -8.63
C VAL A 169 2.40 8.37 -9.51
N HIS A 170 2.82 7.14 -9.19
CA HIS A 170 3.87 6.43 -9.92
C HIS A 170 3.31 5.53 -11.04
N GLY A 171 2.17 4.88 -10.84
CA GLY A 171 1.58 3.99 -11.84
C GLY A 171 0.96 4.77 -13.00
N ILE A 172 -0.11 5.52 -12.75
CA ILE A 172 -0.78 6.34 -13.79
C ILE A 172 0.13 7.44 -14.32
N GLY A 173 0.88 8.13 -13.45
CA GLY A 173 1.91 9.08 -13.87
C GLY A 173 3.02 8.42 -14.71
N GLY A 174 3.43 7.19 -14.38
CA GLY A 174 4.45 6.44 -15.11
C GLY A 174 3.99 6.01 -16.50
N ILE A 175 2.75 5.51 -16.61
CA ILE A 175 2.08 5.25 -17.90
C ILE A 175 2.11 6.52 -18.77
N TRP A 176 1.63 7.65 -18.24
CA TRP A 176 1.58 8.91 -18.98
C TRP A 176 2.98 9.42 -19.36
N GLY A 177 3.97 9.28 -18.48
CA GLY A 177 5.36 9.67 -18.77
C GLY A 177 6.01 8.84 -19.88
N VAL A 178 5.85 7.52 -19.85
CA VAL A 178 6.36 6.62 -20.92
C VAL A 178 5.67 6.93 -22.26
N LEU A 179 4.34 7.14 -22.27
CA LEU A 179 3.61 7.53 -23.48
C LEU A 179 3.98 8.94 -23.98
N SER A 180 4.24 9.89 -23.09
CA SER A 180 4.65 11.26 -23.42
C SER A 180 5.93 11.30 -24.26
N VAL A 181 6.87 10.38 -24.01
CA VAL A 181 8.08 10.23 -24.84
C VAL A 181 7.69 9.88 -26.29
N GLY A 182 6.75 8.94 -26.46
CA GLY A 182 6.24 8.54 -27.77
C GLY A 182 5.48 9.64 -28.52
N ILE A 183 4.94 10.63 -27.80
CA ILE A 183 4.16 11.74 -28.37
C ILE A 183 5.06 12.96 -28.67
N PHE A 184 5.91 13.36 -27.72
CA PHE A 184 6.58 14.67 -27.69
C PHE A 184 8.11 14.65 -27.79
N ALA A 185 8.79 13.49 -27.69
CA ALA A 185 10.26 13.49 -27.63
C ALA A 185 10.93 14.01 -28.90
N GLN A 186 11.99 14.80 -28.73
CA GLN A 186 12.89 15.23 -29.81
C GLN A 186 14.15 14.35 -29.83
N ASN A 187 14.66 14.03 -31.01
CA ASN A 187 15.95 13.37 -31.15
C ASN A 187 17.10 14.26 -30.62
N PRO A 188 17.86 13.84 -29.59
CA PRO A 188 18.88 14.67 -28.95
C PRO A 188 20.27 14.45 -29.57
N PHE A 189 20.64 15.21 -30.60
CA PHE A 189 22.00 15.18 -31.14
C PHE A 189 22.99 15.90 -30.19
N PRO A 190 24.18 15.35 -29.87
CA PRO A 190 24.77 14.10 -30.34
C PRO A 190 24.64 12.91 -29.36
N LEU A 191 23.70 12.94 -28.40
CA LEU A 191 23.51 11.84 -27.44
C LEU A 191 22.79 10.62 -28.02
N ASP A 192 21.94 10.82 -29.05
CA ASP A 192 21.20 9.79 -29.79
C ASP A 192 20.40 8.80 -28.91
N THR A 193 19.92 9.23 -27.74
CA THR A 193 19.19 8.35 -26.80
C THR A 193 17.81 7.90 -27.32
N THR A 194 17.37 8.38 -28.48
CA THR A 194 16.20 7.88 -29.21
C THR A 194 16.54 7.03 -30.44
N SER A 195 17.84 6.84 -30.76
CA SER A 195 18.38 6.25 -32.00
C SER A 195 17.72 6.79 -33.27
N GLY A 196 17.91 8.08 -33.52
CA GLY A 196 17.36 8.81 -34.66
C GLY A 196 15.88 9.21 -34.56
N ARG A 197 15.13 8.67 -33.59
CA ARG A 197 13.66 8.77 -33.55
C ARG A 197 13.16 10.04 -32.86
N SER A 198 11.99 10.50 -33.28
CA SER A 198 11.20 11.55 -32.64
C SER A 198 9.83 11.01 -32.25
N GLY A 199 9.12 11.72 -31.37
CA GLY A 199 7.71 11.43 -31.05
C GLY A 199 6.76 11.79 -32.19
N LEU A 200 5.52 11.30 -32.09
CA LEU A 200 4.46 11.45 -33.09
C LEU A 200 4.26 12.92 -33.52
N LEU A 201 4.12 13.84 -32.57
CA LEU A 201 3.88 15.26 -32.85
C LEU A 201 5.16 16.00 -33.30
N MET A 202 6.33 15.38 -33.10
CA MET A 202 7.64 15.88 -33.55
C MET A 202 8.03 15.29 -34.92
N GLY A 203 7.05 14.79 -35.69
CA GLY A 203 7.25 14.27 -37.05
C GLY A 203 7.83 12.85 -37.14
N GLY A 204 8.09 12.17 -36.01
CA GLY A 204 8.65 10.80 -36.00
C GLY A 204 7.64 9.69 -36.29
N GLY A 205 6.37 10.03 -36.52
CA GLY A 205 5.31 9.09 -36.83
C GLY A 205 4.96 8.14 -35.67
N TRP A 206 4.27 7.04 -36.01
CA TRP A 206 3.69 6.13 -35.02
C TRP A 206 4.68 5.15 -34.37
N TYR A 207 5.89 4.97 -34.92
CA TYR A 207 6.82 3.92 -34.46
C TYR A 207 7.21 4.09 -32.99
N LEU A 208 7.69 5.27 -32.59
CA LEU A 208 8.14 5.49 -31.21
C LEU A 208 6.98 5.34 -30.23
N LEU A 209 5.81 5.90 -30.55
CA LEU A 209 4.60 5.75 -29.73
C LEU A 209 4.18 4.28 -29.59
N GLY A 210 4.18 3.50 -30.67
CA GLY A 210 3.87 2.07 -30.62
C GLY A 210 4.83 1.29 -29.71
N VAL A 211 6.13 1.58 -29.77
CA VAL A 211 7.13 0.97 -28.89
C VAL A 211 6.93 1.39 -27.42
N GLN A 212 6.59 2.65 -27.15
CA GLN A 212 6.29 3.10 -25.79
C GLN A 212 4.99 2.47 -25.24
N CYS A 213 3.95 2.27 -26.07
CA CYS A 213 2.73 1.55 -25.70
C CYS A 213 3.03 0.08 -25.33
N VAL A 214 3.83 -0.63 -26.13
CA VAL A 214 4.28 -2.00 -25.80
C VAL A 214 5.09 -2.00 -24.50
N THR A 215 5.97 -1.01 -24.31
CA THR A 215 6.77 -0.86 -23.09
C THR A 215 5.89 -0.67 -21.84
N VAL A 216 4.84 0.16 -21.92
CA VAL A 216 3.84 0.29 -20.85
C VAL A 216 3.21 -1.05 -20.49
N VAL A 217 2.73 -1.80 -21.49
CA VAL A 217 2.07 -3.10 -21.26
C VAL A 217 3.06 -4.08 -20.62
N CYS A 218 4.27 -4.23 -21.16
CA CYS A 218 5.30 -5.11 -20.62
C CYS A 218 5.65 -4.77 -19.17
N LEU A 219 5.88 -3.50 -18.85
CA LEU A 219 6.27 -3.09 -17.49
C LEU A 219 5.12 -3.18 -16.48
N LEU A 220 3.89 -2.83 -16.88
CA LEU A 220 2.70 -2.95 -16.05
C LEU A 220 2.38 -4.42 -15.74
N THR A 221 2.37 -5.28 -16.75
CA THR A 221 2.15 -6.72 -16.56
C THR A 221 3.28 -7.36 -15.74
N TRP A 222 4.54 -7.01 -16.00
CA TRP A 222 5.67 -7.52 -15.21
C TRP A 222 5.60 -7.09 -13.74
N GLY A 223 5.40 -5.80 -13.47
CA GLY A 223 5.37 -5.28 -12.10
C GLY A 223 4.18 -5.79 -11.28
N LEU A 224 2.99 -5.89 -11.89
CA LEU A 224 1.83 -6.54 -11.27
C LEU A 224 2.13 -8.02 -10.95
N LEU A 225 2.46 -8.83 -11.96
CA LEU A 225 2.58 -10.28 -11.78
C LEU A 225 3.77 -10.68 -10.89
N SER A 226 4.93 -10.05 -11.05
CA SER A 226 6.11 -10.35 -10.23
C SER A 226 5.88 -9.98 -8.76
N THR A 227 5.27 -8.83 -8.48
CA THR A 227 4.90 -8.45 -7.11
C THR A 227 3.83 -9.37 -6.53
N MET A 228 2.81 -9.76 -7.32
CA MET A 228 1.78 -10.69 -6.85
C MET A 228 2.35 -12.07 -6.49
N VAL A 229 3.23 -12.62 -7.33
CA VAL A 229 3.92 -13.90 -7.05
C VAL A 229 4.82 -13.77 -5.83
N LEU A 230 5.61 -12.70 -5.73
CA LEU A 230 6.53 -12.47 -4.61
C LEU A 230 5.78 -12.33 -3.27
N LEU A 231 4.74 -11.49 -3.20
CA LEU A 231 3.93 -11.33 -2.00
C LEU A 231 3.16 -12.61 -1.65
N TRP A 232 2.69 -13.38 -2.64
CA TRP A 232 2.03 -14.67 -2.40
C TRP A 232 3.00 -15.69 -1.81
N LEU A 233 4.25 -15.74 -2.30
CA LEU A 233 5.31 -16.59 -1.74
C LEU A 233 5.69 -16.17 -0.32
N ILE A 234 5.94 -14.87 -0.08
CA ILE A 234 6.27 -14.36 1.27
C ILE A 234 5.13 -14.71 2.25
N ASN A 235 3.87 -14.51 1.84
CA ASN A 235 2.68 -14.82 2.66
C ASN A 235 2.45 -16.34 2.91
N LYS A 236 3.31 -17.24 2.41
CA LYS A 236 3.38 -18.64 2.87
C LYS A 236 4.24 -18.84 4.12
N PHE A 237 5.20 -17.95 4.36
CA PHE A 237 6.20 -18.07 5.43
C PHE A 237 6.06 -16.99 6.50
N ILE A 238 5.69 -15.77 6.10
CA ILE A 238 5.52 -14.60 6.96
C ILE A 238 4.19 -13.93 6.57
N ILE A 239 3.23 -13.88 7.49
CA ILE A 239 1.91 -13.28 7.22
C ILE A 239 2.09 -11.77 7.00
N ILE A 240 1.82 -11.29 5.77
CA ILE A 240 2.12 -9.90 5.38
C ILE A 240 1.07 -8.87 5.83
N ARG A 241 -0.11 -9.33 6.29
CA ARG A 241 -1.16 -8.46 6.83
C ARG A 241 -1.23 -8.59 8.35
N MET A 242 -1.15 -7.47 9.04
CA MET A 242 -1.32 -7.38 10.49
C MET A 242 -2.64 -8.02 10.94
N ASP A 243 -2.59 -8.68 12.10
CA ASP A 243 -3.76 -9.19 12.78
C ASP A 243 -4.74 -8.05 13.13
N VAL A 244 -6.06 -8.29 13.10
CA VAL A 244 -7.09 -7.23 13.29
C VAL A 244 -6.90 -6.45 14.60
N HIS A 245 -6.41 -7.11 15.65
CA HIS A 245 -6.15 -6.48 16.95
C HIS A 245 -4.83 -5.68 16.98
N VAL A 246 -3.85 -6.03 16.15
CA VAL A 246 -2.60 -5.29 15.95
C VAL A 246 -2.86 -4.04 15.12
N GLU A 247 -3.61 -4.16 14.02
CA GLU A 247 -4.03 -3.02 13.19
C GLU A 247 -4.90 -2.01 13.96
N LEU A 248 -5.69 -2.47 14.94
CA LEU A 248 -6.43 -1.61 15.87
C LEU A 248 -5.58 -0.94 16.96
N LEU A 249 -4.36 -1.41 17.21
CA LEU A 249 -3.40 -0.80 18.15
C LEU A 249 -2.38 0.12 17.46
N GLY A 250 -2.13 -0.10 16.16
CA GLY A 250 -1.24 0.68 15.32
C GLY A 250 0.20 0.15 15.31
N ALA A 251 0.85 0.23 14.13
CA ALA A 251 2.22 -0.24 13.92
C ALA A 251 3.24 0.48 14.81
N ASP A 252 3.13 1.80 14.95
CA ASP A 252 3.93 2.63 15.85
C ASP A 252 4.08 2.02 17.25
N LEU A 253 2.98 1.56 17.86
CA LEU A 253 2.97 0.96 19.18
C LEU A 253 3.39 -0.52 19.17
N THR A 254 2.95 -1.29 18.17
CA THR A 254 3.06 -2.75 18.16
C THR A 254 4.35 -3.29 17.56
N GLU A 255 4.93 -2.58 16.59
CA GLU A 255 6.19 -2.94 15.91
C GLU A 255 7.37 -2.06 16.35
N HIS A 256 7.11 -0.84 16.83
CA HIS A 256 8.17 0.15 17.12
C HIS A 256 8.15 0.71 18.56
N LEU A 257 7.16 0.33 19.39
CA LEU A 257 6.97 0.81 20.78
C LEU A 257 6.88 2.35 20.94
N VAL A 258 6.65 3.07 19.85
CA VAL A 258 6.46 4.53 19.81
C VAL A 258 5.07 4.88 20.39
N LYS A 259 5.01 5.96 21.18
CA LYS A 259 3.81 6.37 21.93
C LYS A 259 3.45 7.82 21.64
N HIS A 260 2.16 8.10 21.39
CA HIS A 260 1.61 9.41 21.03
C HIS A 260 0.48 9.84 22.01
N GLY A 261 -0.36 10.85 21.67
CA GLY A 261 -1.22 11.59 22.64
C GLY A 261 -2.80 11.65 22.59
N HIS A 262 -3.55 11.28 21.50
CA HIS A 262 -5.04 11.49 21.27
C HIS A 262 -6.04 10.44 20.53
N VAL A 263 -5.68 9.29 19.87
CA VAL A 263 -6.59 8.12 19.55
C VAL A 263 -6.56 7.23 20.76
N GLY A 264 -7.69 6.65 21.15
CA GLY A 264 -7.73 5.71 22.27
C GLY A 264 -6.90 4.43 22.10
N VAL A 265 -5.57 4.49 22.24
CA VAL A 265 -4.70 3.39 22.68
C VAL A 265 -5.29 2.84 23.97
N SER A 266 -5.62 3.75 24.90
CA SER A 266 -6.34 3.46 26.14
C SER A 266 -7.72 2.84 25.92
N ARG A 267 -8.45 3.22 24.86
CA ARG A 267 -9.77 2.64 24.52
C ARG A 267 -9.65 1.25 23.87
N ALA A 268 -8.70 1.06 22.96
CA ALA A 268 -8.43 -0.23 22.31
C ALA A 268 -7.97 -1.26 23.35
N LEU A 269 -6.99 -0.91 24.18
CA LEU A 269 -6.53 -1.76 25.29
C LEU A 269 -7.64 -2.03 26.31
N SER A 270 -8.56 -1.08 26.58
CA SER A 270 -9.74 -1.35 27.42
C SER A 270 -10.69 -2.41 26.85
N ALA A 271 -10.74 -2.56 25.52
CA ALA A 271 -11.56 -3.54 24.82
C ALA A 271 -10.86 -4.92 24.71
N PHE A 272 -9.53 -4.93 24.53
CA PHE A 272 -8.69 -6.14 24.48
C PHE A 272 -8.19 -6.63 25.86
N ARG A 273 -8.54 -5.92 26.95
CA ARG A 273 -8.20 -6.27 28.35
C ARG A 273 -8.53 -7.71 28.81
N PRO A 274 -9.48 -8.49 28.25
CA PRO A 274 -9.64 -9.91 28.61
C PRO A 274 -8.78 -10.87 27.78
N VAL A 275 -7.82 -10.38 26.98
CA VAL A 275 -6.93 -11.18 26.11
C VAL A 275 -5.44 -10.93 26.39
N LEU A 276 -5.09 -9.76 26.93
CA LEU A 276 -3.74 -9.36 27.32
C LEU A 276 -3.63 -9.14 28.83
N ASP A 277 -2.47 -9.42 29.42
CA ASP A 277 -2.15 -8.93 30.77
C ASP A 277 -1.82 -7.43 30.71
N THR A 278 -2.27 -6.65 31.69
CA THR A 278 -2.42 -5.18 31.57
C THR A 278 -1.92 -4.36 32.76
N THR A 279 -1.13 -4.94 33.65
CA THR A 279 -0.65 -4.31 34.90
C THR A 279 0.26 -3.08 34.71
N SER A 280 0.82 -2.84 33.52
CA SER A 280 1.67 -1.69 33.19
C SER A 280 0.99 -0.60 32.34
N VAL A 281 -0.32 -0.75 32.05
CA VAL A 281 -1.00 -0.05 30.94
C VAL A 281 -1.90 1.13 31.39
N GLU A 282 -2.22 1.23 32.67
CA GLU A 282 -3.33 2.06 33.18
C GLU A 282 -3.09 3.59 33.21
N GLN A 283 -1.96 4.09 32.68
CA GLN A 283 -1.55 5.51 32.77
C GLN A 283 -1.65 6.31 31.46
N LEU A 284 -2.09 5.70 30.34
CA LEU A 284 -1.85 6.26 29.00
C LEU A 284 -2.98 7.14 28.40
N LYS A 285 -2.54 7.89 27.38
CA LYS A 285 -3.24 8.56 26.26
C LYS A 285 -2.34 8.24 24.99
N ASP A 286 -2.39 8.84 23.80
CA ASP A 286 -3.28 8.41 22.69
C ASP A 286 -2.57 8.36 21.20
N VAL A 287 -2.70 8.84 19.89
CA VAL A 287 -3.13 9.96 18.90
C VAL A 287 -3.85 9.55 17.56
N GLY A 288 -4.91 10.27 17.13
CA GLY A 288 -5.52 10.24 15.76
C GLY A 288 -7.06 10.07 15.67
N LEU A 289 -7.61 9.84 14.46
CA LEU A 289 -9.05 9.60 14.16
C LEU A 289 -9.28 8.79 12.87
N ASN A 290 -10.07 7.70 12.94
CA ASN A 290 -10.66 7.00 11.78
C ASN A 290 -12.13 6.65 12.12
N PRO A 291 -13.15 7.22 11.43
CA PRO A 291 -14.56 6.98 11.75
C PRO A 291 -15.04 5.53 11.62
N GLY A 292 -14.41 4.71 10.78
CA GLY A 292 -14.67 3.27 10.69
C GLY A 292 -14.04 2.48 11.85
N HIS A 293 -12.86 2.89 12.29
CA HIS A 293 -12.17 2.33 13.45
C HIS A 293 -12.95 2.55 14.74
N ASP A 294 -13.49 3.75 15.00
CA ASP A 294 -14.32 4.02 16.19
C ASP A 294 -15.59 3.15 16.22
N LYS A 295 -16.24 2.97 15.07
CA LYS A 295 -17.39 2.07 14.88
C LYS A 295 -17.02 0.60 15.15
N HIS A 296 -15.85 0.15 14.71
CA HIS A 296 -15.30 -1.17 15.03
C HIS A 296 -14.97 -1.31 16.54
N LEU A 297 -14.35 -0.31 17.16
CA LEU A 297 -14.13 -0.28 18.61
C LEU A 297 -15.44 -0.39 19.38
N ASP A 298 -16.48 0.35 19.00
CA ASP A 298 -17.80 0.31 19.64
C ASP A 298 -18.55 -1.00 19.39
N MET A 299 -18.37 -1.63 18.23
CA MET A 299 -18.84 -3.01 18.00
C MET A 299 -18.13 -4.00 18.94
N VAL A 300 -16.80 -3.94 19.08
CA VAL A 300 -16.04 -4.82 19.99
C VAL A 300 -16.44 -4.57 21.45
N LYS A 301 -16.57 -3.31 21.89
CA LYS A 301 -17.09 -2.95 23.22
C LYS A 301 -18.52 -3.50 23.43
N THR A 302 -19.38 -3.41 22.43
CA THR A 302 -20.77 -3.91 22.50
C THR A 302 -20.80 -5.44 22.61
N LEU A 303 -19.99 -6.16 21.84
CA LEU A 303 -19.84 -7.61 21.93
C LEU A 303 -19.26 -8.03 23.29
N ALA A 304 -18.23 -7.34 23.78
CA ALA A 304 -17.66 -7.57 25.10
C ALA A 304 -18.67 -7.32 26.23
N LYS A 305 -19.42 -6.21 26.17
CA LYS A 305 -20.50 -5.87 27.12
C LYS A 305 -21.64 -6.88 27.08
N LYS A 306 -22.03 -7.36 25.89
CA LYS A 306 -23.04 -8.43 25.69
C LYS A 306 -22.56 -9.76 26.25
N ARG A 307 -21.27 -10.10 26.11
CA ARG A 307 -20.62 -11.29 26.70
C ARG A 307 -20.55 -11.21 28.23
N ARG A 308 -20.13 -10.06 28.79
CA ARG A 308 -20.13 -9.78 30.24
C ARG A 308 -21.53 -9.79 30.84
N TYR A 309 -22.53 -9.22 30.16
CA TYR A 309 -23.93 -9.25 30.60
C TYR A 309 -24.50 -10.67 30.58
N LYS A 310 -24.23 -11.46 29.53
CA LYS A 310 -24.69 -12.87 29.48
C LYS A 310 -24.05 -13.69 30.60
N LEU A 311 -22.76 -13.46 30.90
CA LEU A 311 -22.06 -14.09 32.02
C LEU A 311 -22.62 -13.64 33.39
N SER A 312 -22.86 -12.34 33.61
CA SER A 312 -23.40 -11.83 34.88
C SER A 312 -24.88 -12.15 35.09
N LYS A 313 -25.64 -12.39 34.00
CA LYS A 313 -26.98 -12.99 34.08
C LYS A 313 -26.87 -14.46 34.49
N ILE A 314 -26.08 -15.28 33.79
CA ILE A 314 -25.87 -16.69 34.14
C ILE A 314 -25.40 -16.84 35.59
N LEU A 315 -24.45 -16.02 36.05
CA LEU A 315 -23.99 -16.02 37.44
C LEU A 315 -25.13 -15.67 38.41
N ARG A 316 -25.92 -14.61 38.17
CA ARG A 316 -27.08 -14.29 39.03
C ARG A 316 -28.16 -15.36 39.02
N ASP A 317 -28.44 -15.97 37.87
CA ASP A 317 -29.40 -17.07 37.73
C ASP A 317 -28.91 -18.34 38.47
N ILE A 318 -27.58 -18.51 38.62
CA ILE A 318 -26.95 -19.52 39.49
C ILE A 318 -27.06 -19.15 40.97
N THR A 319 -26.63 -17.94 41.38
CA THR A 319 -26.62 -17.53 42.80
C THR A 319 -28.03 -17.42 43.39
N ARG A 320 -29.04 -17.11 42.56
CA ARG A 320 -30.43 -16.99 42.98
C ARG A 320 -31.18 -18.33 43.00
N ASN A 321 -30.56 -19.42 42.53
CA ASN A 321 -31.21 -20.73 42.44
C ASN A 321 -30.21 -21.89 42.68
N ASN A 322 -30.02 -22.25 43.96
CA ASN A 322 -29.04 -23.26 44.41
C ASN A 322 -29.09 -24.58 43.62
N ASN A 323 -30.30 -25.06 43.29
CA ASN A 323 -30.48 -26.31 42.53
C ASN A 323 -29.94 -26.19 41.08
N LEU A 324 -30.02 -25.00 40.49
CA LEU A 324 -29.54 -24.72 39.13
C LEU A 324 -28.00 -24.62 39.11
N GLY A 325 -27.39 -24.02 40.13
CA GLY A 325 -25.94 -24.01 40.31
C GLY A 325 -25.35 -25.42 40.45
N ILE A 326 -25.93 -26.25 41.32
CA ILE A 326 -25.49 -27.64 41.54
C ILE A 326 -25.64 -28.47 40.25
N ASN A 327 -26.74 -28.32 39.52
CA ASN A 327 -26.95 -29.07 38.28
C ASN A 327 -26.06 -28.59 37.13
N LEU A 328 -25.74 -27.29 37.05
CA LEU A 328 -24.78 -26.79 36.07
C LEU A 328 -23.36 -27.25 36.40
N ALA A 329 -22.94 -27.20 37.67
CA ALA A 329 -21.65 -27.72 38.12
C ALA A 329 -21.52 -29.24 37.82
N LYS A 330 -22.53 -30.04 38.17
CA LYS A 330 -22.59 -31.48 37.80
C LYS A 330 -22.45 -31.68 36.29
N ASN A 331 -23.15 -30.91 35.47
CA ASN A 331 -23.06 -31.01 34.00
C ASN A 331 -21.71 -30.55 33.42
N LEU A 332 -21.07 -29.54 34.01
CA LEU A 332 -19.72 -29.10 33.62
C LEU A 332 -18.67 -30.16 33.99
N VAL A 333 -18.74 -30.74 35.19
CA VAL A 333 -17.89 -31.87 35.60
C VAL A 333 -18.14 -33.10 34.71
N ARG A 334 -19.40 -33.37 34.33
CA ARG A 334 -19.74 -34.46 33.38
C ARG A 334 -19.16 -34.21 31.98
N LYS A 335 -19.18 -32.96 31.50
CA LYS A 335 -18.51 -32.58 30.23
C LYS A 335 -16.99 -32.64 30.33
N ALA A 336 -16.40 -32.23 31.46
CA ALA A 336 -14.96 -32.33 31.70
C ALA A 336 -14.51 -33.80 31.67
N LYS A 337 -15.14 -34.68 32.45
CA LYS A 337 -14.87 -36.13 32.42
C LYS A 337 -15.14 -36.76 31.05
N LYS A 338 -16.19 -36.35 30.33
CA LYS A 338 -16.42 -36.85 28.97
C LYS A 338 -15.30 -36.44 28.01
N LYS A 339 -14.82 -35.20 28.08
CA LYS A 339 -13.68 -34.72 27.27
C LYS A 339 -12.38 -35.43 27.66
N GLU A 340 -12.12 -35.60 28.95
CA GLU A 340 -10.95 -36.34 29.48
C GLU A 340 -10.94 -37.80 28.99
N ASN A 341 -12.08 -38.49 29.07
CA ASN A 341 -12.22 -39.86 28.55
C ASN A 341 -12.01 -39.90 27.04
N GLN A 342 -12.52 -38.93 26.27
CA GLN A 342 -12.27 -38.85 24.83
C GLN A 342 -10.78 -38.62 24.51
N THR A 343 -10.06 -37.83 25.31
CA THR A 343 -8.59 -37.70 25.17
C THR A 343 -7.87 -39.01 25.51
N LYS A 344 -8.37 -39.77 26.50
CA LYS A 344 -7.81 -41.08 26.88
C LYS A 344 -8.06 -42.15 25.79
N GLU A 345 -9.29 -42.27 25.28
CA GLU A 345 -9.61 -43.13 24.13
C GLU A 345 -8.76 -42.78 22.90
N ALA A 346 -8.56 -41.48 22.62
CA ALA A 346 -7.70 -41.04 21.52
C ALA A 346 -6.23 -41.43 21.76
N SER A 347 -5.72 -41.32 22.99
CA SER A 347 -4.36 -41.73 23.37
C SER A 347 -4.16 -43.25 23.27
N GLU A 348 -5.14 -44.06 23.69
CA GLU A 348 -5.08 -45.51 23.58
C GLU A 348 -5.17 -45.98 22.12
N LYS A 349 -6.06 -45.39 21.31
CA LYS A 349 -6.13 -45.65 19.86
C LYS A 349 -4.84 -45.25 19.15
N LEU A 350 -4.17 -44.18 19.59
CA LEU A 350 -2.85 -43.80 19.07
C LEU A 350 -1.79 -44.86 19.41
N LYS A 351 -1.77 -45.37 20.66
CA LYS A 351 -0.83 -46.42 21.08
C LYS A 351 -1.05 -47.73 20.32
N THR A 352 -2.29 -48.20 20.18
CA THR A 352 -2.59 -49.46 19.48
C THR A 352 -2.31 -49.39 17.98
N ASN A 353 -2.57 -48.26 17.33
CA ASN A 353 -2.30 -48.10 15.89
C ASN A 353 -0.81 -47.87 15.58
N ILE A 354 -0.01 -47.37 16.53
CA ILE A 354 1.45 -47.18 16.33
C ILE A 354 2.24 -48.46 16.64
N MET A 355 1.84 -49.27 17.63
CA MET A 355 2.59 -50.47 18.01
C MET A 355 2.24 -51.74 17.21
N SER A 356 1.20 -51.74 16.38
CA SER A 356 0.80 -52.92 15.60
C SER A 356 1.60 -53.15 14.28
N PRO A 357 2.01 -52.12 13.50
CA PRO A 357 2.71 -52.36 12.22
C PRO A 357 4.22 -52.61 12.34
N LEU A 358 4.85 -52.20 13.46
CA LEU A 358 6.31 -52.10 13.58
C LEU A 358 7.08 -53.43 13.74
N ASN A 359 6.38 -54.57 13.83
CA ASN A 359 7.04 -55.88 13.97
C ASN A 359 7.19 -56.66 12.65
N GLU A 360 6.51 -56.29 11.57
CA GLU A 360 6.51 -57.05 10.32
C GLU A 360 6.90 -56.19 9.10
N THR A 361 8.21 -55.87 8.98
CA THR A 361 8.91 -55.72 7.69
C THR A 361 10.43 -55.58 7.90
N LYS A 362 11.11 -56.65 8.31
CA LYS A 362 12.58 -56.74 8.18
C LYS A 362 12.95 -57.00 6.72
N ASN A 363 13.08 -55.94 5.92
CA ASN A 363 13.92 -55.91 4.71
C ASN A 363 14.07 -54.47 4.21
N VAL A 364 15.29 -53.94 4.25
CA VAL A 364 15.64 -52.57 3.82
C VAL A 364 16.61 -52.62 2.63
N PRO A 365 16.27 -51.99 1.50
CA PRO A 365 17.24 -51.43 0.55
C PRO A 365 17.32 -49.90 0.67
N HIS A 366 18.50 -49.33 0.43
CA HIS A 366 18.75 -47.88 0.46
C HIS A 366 18.29 -47.17 -0.83
N ILE A 367 17.51 -46.08 -0.69
CA ILE A 367 17.59 -44.83 -1.49
C ILE A 367 17.21 -43.70 -0.50
N ALA A 368 17.91 -42.58 -0.25
CA ALA A 368 19.01 -41.83 -0.88
C ALA A 368 18.59 -40.60 -1.73
N TRP A 369 18.74 -39.42 -1.10
CA TRP A 369 18.84 -38.06 -1.68
C TRP A 369 17.58 -37.30 -2.10
N MET A 370 17.84 -36.01 -2.40
CA MET A 370 16.91 -34.93 -2.72
C MET A 370 16.39 -35.05 -4.16
N GLU A 371 15.19 -34.53 -4.39
CA GLU A 371 14.93 -33.44 -5.36
C GLU A 371 13.77 -32.57 -4.84
#